data_AF-A0A2S9FBL6-F1
#
_entry.id   AF-A0A2S9FBL6-F1
#
_cell.length_a   1.000
_cell.length_b   1.000
_cell.length_c   1.000
_cell.angle_alpha   90.00
_cell.angle_beta   90.00
_cell.angle_gamma   90.00
#
_symmetry.space_group_name_H-M   'P 1'
#
loop_
_entity.id
_entity.type
_entity.pdbx_description
1 polymer ?
#
loop_
_entity_poly.entity_id
_entity_poly.type
_entity_poly.pdbx_seq_one_letter_code
_entity_poly.pdbx_strand_id
1 'polypeptide(L)'
;PAFRFPDPNGVGFENGAPPPSPTPIEGTPENPGPAVAPGTPCSYTPPADGLPRPGDPLPCADLSVGPYGDNPYGPNYENQRPNVATSAPDVHGPQPSPGVPAAAIPGQLSPNVPGARPPLPPAPPGARTVPLAPQPSPPDFTPGIAPLPPALTGPPPPPGPGPMPAPAGQPLLPGNPPFLPPNSQG
;
A
#
# COMPACT_ATOMS: atom_id res chain seq x y z
N PRO A 1 -10.36 -17.06 3.90
CA PRO A 1 -9.55 -17.37 5.10
C PRO A 1 -8.13 -16.83 4.97
N ALA A 2 -7.53 -16.33 6.05
CA ALA A 2 -6.24 -15.63 6.04
C ALA A 2 -5.07 -16.59 5.80
N PHE A 3 -5.13 -17.80 6.35
CA PHE A 3 -4.11 -18.84 6.10
C PHE A 3 -4.04 -19.29 4.63
N ARG A 4 -5.03 -18.92 3.80
CA ARG A 4 -5.09 -19.23 2.37
C ARG A 4 -4.46 -18.15 1.49
N PHE A 5 -3.93 -17.08 2.08
CA PHE A 5 -3.18 -16.09 1.32
C PHE A 5 -1.80 -16.65 0.91
N PRO A 6 -1.22 -16.18 -0.21
CA PRO A 6 0.08 -16.62 -0.68
C PRO A 6 1.16 -16.49 0.39
N ASP A 7 2.00 -17.51 0.54
CA ASP A 7 3.18 -17.45 1.41
C ASP A 7 4.23 -16.53 0.78
N PRO A 8 4.55 -15.37 1.37
CA PRO A 8 5.43 -14.37 0.76
C PRO A 8 6.87 -14.84 0.59
N ASN A 9 7.33 -15.84 1.35
CA ASN A 9 8.68 -16.41 1.18
C ASN A 9 8.64 -17.70 0.33
N GLY A 10 7.46 -18.12 -0.12
CA GLY A 10 7.28 -19.23 -1.02
C GLY A 10 7.77 -18.95 -2.44
N VAL A 11 7.90 -20.01 -3.23
CA VAL A 11 8.28 -19.93 -4.64
C VAL A 11 7.03 -19.68 -5.49
N GLY A 12 7.03 -18.58 -6.24
CA GLY A 12 5.97 -18.26 -7.21
C GLY A 12 5.98 -19.21 -8.42
N PHE A 13 4.88 -19.22 -9.18
CA PHE A 13 4.79 -20.03 -10.40
C PHE A 13 5.43 -19.34 -11.61
N GLU A 14 5.91 -20.11 -12.59
CA GLU A 14 6.59 -19.61 -13.79
C GLU A 14 5.74 -18.66 -14.64
N ASN A 15 4.42 -18.77 -14.57
CA ASN A 15 3.48 -17.86 -15.22
C ASN A 15 3.29 -16.52 -14.47
N GLY A 16 4.09 -16.26 -13.44
CA GLY A 16 4.03 -15.07 -12.59
C GLY A 16 2.88 -15.08 -11.58
N ALA A 17 2.19 -16.21 -11.41
CA ALA A 17 1.21 -16.33 -10.33
C ALA A 17 1.89 -16.32 -8.96
N PRO A 18 1.24 -15.77 -7.91
CA PRO A 18 1.78 -15.75 -6.57
C PRO A 18 2.14 -17.15 -6.05
N PRO A 19 3.04 -17.26 -5.07
CA PRO A 19 3.33 -18.52 -4.41
C PRO A 19 2.07 -19.19 -3.84
N PRO A 20 2.09 -20.53 -3.65
CA PRO A 20 0.98 -21.22 -3.03
C PRO A 20 0.75 -20.73 -1.59
N SER A 21 -0.47 -20.94 -1.09
CA SER A 21 -0.78 -20.73 0.32
C SER A 21 -0.12 -21.80 1.20
N PRO A 22 0.14 -21.52 2.48
CA PRO A 22 0.52 -22.52 3.47
C PRO A 22 -0.37 -23.77 3.43
N THR A 23 0.26 -24.95 3.54
CA THR A 23 -0.46 -26.22 3.50
C THR A 23 -1.04 -26.53 4.88
N PRO A 24 -2.37 -26.71 5.03
CA PRO A 24 -2.95 -27.14 6.29
C PRO A 24 -2.53 -28.58 6.63
N ILE A 25 -2.17 -28.81 7.90
CA ILE A 25 -1.79 -30.10 8.44
C ILE A 25 -2.98 -30.63 9.25
N GLU A 26 -3.80 -31.46 8.61
CA GLU A 26 -5.05 -31.98 9.16
C GLU A 26 -5.38 -33.37 8.62
N GLY A 27 -6.28 -34.09 9.27
CA GLY A 27 -6.75 -35.41 8.85
C GLY A 27 -5.75 -36.54 9.05
N THR A 28 -4.70 -36.35 9.85
CA THR A 28 -3.76 -37.42 10.24
C THR A 28 -4.07 -37.91 11.66
N PRO A 29 -3.62 -39.12 12.07
CA PRO A 29 -3.76 -39.56 13.47
C PRO A 29 -3.18 -38.56 14.48
N GLU A 30 -2.08 -37.89 14.12
CA GLU A 30 -1.43 -36.85 14.92
C GLU A 30 -2.19 -35.52 14.88
N ASN A 31 -2.94 -35.26 13.81
CA ASN A 31 -3.71 -34.03 13.59
C ASN A 31 -5.16 -34.37 13.18
N PRO A 32 -5.97 -34.94 14.08
CA PRO A 32 -7.30 -35.45 13.73
C PRO A 32 -8.33 -34.34 13.50
N GLY A 33 -8.07 -33.14 14.04
CA GLY A 33 -8.93 -31.96 13.90
C GLY A 33 -8.58 -31.10 12.68
N PRO A 34 -9.38 -30.05 12.42
CA PRO A 34 -9.06 -29.08 11.38
C PRO A 34 -7.77 -28.33 11.73
N ALA A 35 -6.96 -28.03 10.71
CA ALA A 35 -5.72 -27.27 10.85
C ALA A 35 -5.99 -25.85 11.38
N VAL A 36 -7.15 -25.28 11.02
CA VAL A 36 -7.58 -23.96 11.48
C VAL A 36 -8.95 -24.10 12.11
N ALA A 37 -9.03 -23.86 13.42
CA ALA A 37 -10.30 -23.95 14.13
C ALA A 37 -11.30 -22.90 13.60
N PRO A 38 -12.59 -23.26 13.42
CA PRO A 38 -13.62 -22.29 13.01
C PRO A 38 -13.72 -21.13 13.99
N GLY A 39 -13.94 -19.92 13.48
CA GLY A 39 -14.08 -18.73 14.32
C GLY A 39 -12.76 -18.08 14.74
N THR A 40 -11.62 -18.72 14.52
CA THR A 40 -10.30 -18.11 14.74
C THR A 40 -9.97 -17.03 13.71
N PRO A 41 -9.04 -16.10 13.99
CA PRO A 41 -8.64 -15.06 13.04
C PRO A 41 -8.20 -15.62 11.68
N CYS A 42 -7.48 -16.74 11.67
CA CYS A 42 -7.04 -17.37 10.43
C CYS A 42 -8.19 -17.93 9.57
N SER A 43 -9.37 -18.21 10.15
CA SER A 43 -10.52 -18.71 9.41
C SER A 43 -11.21 -17.62 8.55
N TYR A 44 -10.98 -16.34 8.84
CA TYR A 44 -11.61 -15.20 8.17
C TYR A 44 -10.69 -14.52 7.16
N THR A 45 -11.24 -13.60 6.36
CA THR A 45 -10.44 -12.72 5.50
C THR A 45 -9.64 -11.77 6.39
N PRO A 46 -8.33 -11.59 6.16
CA PRO A 46 -7.52 -10.68 6.96
C PRO A 46 -7.91 -9.22 6.68
N PRO A 47 -7.71 -8.33 7.65
CA PRO A 47 -7.78 -6.89 7.41
C PRO A 47 -6.62 -6.44 6.48
N ALA A 48 -6.67 -5.21 5.98
CA ALA A 48 -5.69 -4.71 5.00
C ALA A 48 -4.25 -4.68 5.54
N ASP A 49 -4.09 -4.48 6.84
CA ASP A 49 -2.84 -4.51 7.60
C ASP A 49 -2.41 -5.93 8.03
N GLY A 50 -3.32 -6.91 7.98
CA GLY A 50 -3.06 -8.32 8.31
C GLY A 50 -2.67 -9.20 7.12
N LEU A 51 -2.26 -8.60 5.99
CA LEU A 51 -1.81 -9.34 4.82
C LEU A 51 -0.40 -9.94 5.07
N PRO A 52 -0.14 -11.21 4.67
CA PRO A 52 1.17 -11.83 4.82
C PRO A 52 2.30 -10.99 4.22
N ARG A 53 3.40 -10.87 4.97
CA ARG A 53 4.64 -10.20 4.55
C ARG A 53 5.84 -11.13 4.77
N PRO A 54 6.97 -10.92 4.07
CA PRO A 54 8.15 -11.75 4.28
C PRO A 54 8.57 -11.90 5.75
N GLY A 55 8.54 -10.81 6.52
CA GLY A 55 8.87 -10.82 7.95
C GLY A 55 7.78 -11.37 8.89
N ASP A 56 6.57 -11.61 8.37
CA ASP A 56 5.46 -12.25 9.09
C ASP A 56 4.54 -12.98 8.08
N PRO A 57 4.89 -14.22 7.70
CA PRO A 57 4.19 -14.94 6.64
C PRO A 57 2.82 -15.47 7.08
N LEU A 58 2.50 -15.47 8.39
CA LEU A 58 1.19 -15.89 8.90
C LEU A 58 0.70 -14.98 10.05
N PRO A 59 0.37 -13.71 9.77
CA PRO A 59 0.04 -12.73 10.83
C PRO A 59 -1.18 -13.11 11.66
N CYS A 60 -2.13 -13.83 11.05
CA CYS A 60 -3.35 -14.27 11.72
C CYS A 60 -3.08 -15.24 12.88
N ALA A 61 -1.91 -15.89 12.92
CA ALA A 61 -1.56 -16.83 13.97
C ALA A 61 -1.32 -16.11 15.30
N ASP A 62 -0.91 -14.84 15.28
CA ASP A 62 -0.53 -14.04 16.46
C ASP A 62 -1.66 -13.15 16.98
N LEU A 63 -2.81 -13.17 16.34
CA LEU A 63 -3.98 -12.41 16.78
C LEU A 63 -4.71 -13.14 17.91
N SER A 64 -4.87 -12.44 19.04
CA SER A 64 -5.71 -12.90 20.15
C SER A 64 -7.18 -12.54 19.97
N VAL A 65 -7.50 -11.55 19.14
CA VAL A 65 -8.87 -11.06 18.92
C VAL A 65 -9.27 -11.26 17.46
N GLY A 66 -10.49 -11.75 17.26
CA GLY A 66 -11.05 -12.01 15.93
C GLY A 66 -11.59 -10.73 15.29
N PRO A 67 -12.00 -10.79 14.01
CA PRO A 67 -12.54 -9.63 13.30
C PRO A 67 -13.85 -9.08 13.90
N TYR A 68 -14.51 -9.84 14.78
CA TYR A 68 -15.75 -9.44 15.45
C TYR A 68 -15.52 -8.95 16.89
N GLY A 69 -14.26 -8.76 17.30
CA GLY A 69 -13.90 -8.38 18.66
C GLY A 69 -13.73 -9.59 19.59
N ASP A 70 -13.73 -9.31 20.90
CA ASP A 70 -13.61 -10.32 21.94
C ASP A 70 -14.78 -11.30 21.93
N ASN A 71 -14.50 -12.57 22.25
CA ASN A 71 -15.49 -13.61 22.40
C ASN A 71 -16.35 -13.36 23.65
N PRO A 72 -17.66 -13.07 23.52
CA PRO A 72 -18.51 -12.81 24.69
C PRO A 72 -18.88 -14.09 25.45
N TYR A 73 -18.55 -15.28 24.93
CA TYR A 73 -18.93 -16.57 25.49
C TYR A 73 -17.76 -17.35 26.13
N GLY A 74 -16.58 -16.76 26.25
CA GLY A 74 -15.42 -17.44 26.84
C GLY A 74 -14.09 -16.75 26.54
N PRO A 75 -12.95 -17.40 26.85
CA PRO A 75 -11.64 -16.92 26.41
C PRO A 75 -11.59 -16.83 24.87
N ASN A 76 -10.67 -16.01 24.37
CA ASN A 76 -10.44 -15.89 22.94
C ASN A 76 -9.61 -17.09 22.43
N TYR A 77 -8.82 -16.87 21.38
CA TYR A 77 -8.19 -17.90 20.57
C TYR A 77 -6.77 -18.25 21.04
N GLU A 78 -6.37 -17.87 22.25
CA GLU A 78 -4.98 -17.96 22.72
C GLU A 78 -4.39 -19.38 22.64
N ASN A 79 -5.25 -20.41 22.74
CA ASN A 79 -4.85 -21.82 22.66
C ASN A 79 -5.18 -22.48 21.30
N GLN A 80 -5.61 -21.71 20.29
CA GLN A 80 -6.07 -22.21 19.00
C GLN A 80 -5.14 -21.78 17.86
N ARG A 81 -3.85 -22.06 18.03
CA ARG A 81 -2.84 -21.81 16.99
C ARG A 81 -3.17 -22.61 15.72
N PRO A 82 -3.07 -22.01 14.54
CA PRO A 82 -3.26 -22.72 13.28
C PRO A 82 -2.13 -23.73 13.06
N ASN A 83 -2.47 -24.94 12.61
CA ASN A 83 -1.54 -25.98 12.22
C ASN A 83 -1.33 -25.97 10.70
N VAL A 84 -0.58 -24.99 10.21
CA VAL A 84 -0.31 -24.81 8.79
C VAL A 84 1.21 -24.76 8.55
N ALA A 85 1.68 -25.42 7.50
CA ALA A 85 3.06 -25.38 7.07
C ALA A 85 3.34 -24.06 6.33
N THR A 86 3.67 -23.01 7.10
CA THR A 86 4.10 -21.69 6.60
C THR A 86 5.63 -21.60 6.59
N SER A 87 6.19 -20.79 5.70
CA SER A 87 7.61 -20.44 5.72
C SER A 87 8.02 -19.76 7.02
N ALA A 88 9.32 -19.78 7.31
CA ALA A 88 9.90 -18.99 8.39
C ALA A 88 9.88 -17.49 8.03
N PRO A 89 9.77 -16.58 9.02
CA PRO A 89 9.96 -15.14 8.82
C PRO A 89 11.31 -14.79 8.18
N ASP A 90 11.28 -13.89 7.20
CA ASP A 90 12.46 -13.31 6.55
C ASP A 90 12.25 -11.79 6.34
N VAL A 91 12.89 -10.97 7.17
CA VAL A 91 12.81 -9.50 7.09
C VAL A 91 13.45 -8.92 5.84
N HIS A 92 14.33 -9.68 5.18
CA HIS A 92 15.00 -9.31 3.94
C HIS A 92 14.37 -10.00 2.72
N GLY A 93 13.29 -10.74 2.92
CA GLY A 93 12.61 -11.46 1.86
C GLY A 93 11.92 -10.54 0.84
N PRO A 94 11.46 -11.13 -0.27
CA PRO A 94 10.97 -10.40 -1.43
C PRO A 94 9.73 -9.58 -1.10
N GLN A 95 9.86 -8.25 -1.16
CA GLN A 95 8.76 -7.36 -0.85
C GLN A 95 7.66 -7.42 -1.92
N PRO A 96 6.38 -7.33 -1.53
CA PRO A 96 5.29 -7.33 -2.49
C PRO A 96 5.42 -6.20 -3.49
N SER A 97 5.09 -6.49 -4.75
CA SER A 97 5.31 -5.59 -5.87
C SER A 97 4.11 -5.51 -6.81
N PRO A 98 3.94 -4.42 -7.59
CA PRO A 98 2.79 -4.25 -8.49
C PRO A 98 2.73 -5.34 -9.57
N GLY A 99 1.65 -6.11 -9.64
CA GLY A 99 1.47 -7.25 -10.53
C GLY A 99 1.27 -6.90 -12.00
N VAL A 100 0.69 -7.84 -12.76
CA VAL A 100 0.44 -7.64 -14.19
C VAL A 100 -0.65 -6.57 -14.38
N PRO A 101 -0.39 -5.47 -15.12
CA PRO A 101 -1.37 -4.38 -15.26
C PRO A 101 -2.69 -4.78 -15.92
N ALA A 102 -2.66 -5.81 -16.78
CA ALA A 102 -3.88 -6.36 -17.38
C ALA A 102 -4.83 -7.02 -16.36
N ALA A 103 -4.34 -7.37 -15.16
CA ALA A 103 -5.15 -7.91 -14.08
C ALA A 103 -5.81 -6.83 -13.20
N ALA A 104 -5.49 -5.55 -13.43
CA ALA A 104 -6.13 -4.44 -12.75
C ALA A 104 -7.56 -4.22 -13.26
N ILE A 105 -8.42 -3.70 -12.38
CA ILE A 105 -9.67 -3.07 -12.81
C ILE A 105 -9.30 -1.87 -13.72
N PRO A 106 -9.99 -1.64 -14.85
CA PRO A 106 -9.67 -0.52 -15.74
C PRO A 106 -9.57 0.82 -14.98
N GLY A 107 -8.43 1.51 -15.13
CA GLY A 107 -8.14 2.78 -14.45
C GLY A 107 -7.58 2.65 -13.02
N GLN A 108 -7.41 1.43 -12.49
CA GLN A 108 -6.76 1.17 -11.20
C GLN A 108 -5.28 0.78 -11.36
N LEU A 109 -4.52 0.88 -10.27
CA LEU A 109 -3.16 0.34 -10.19
C LEU A 109 -3.17 -1.18 -10.30
N SER A 110 -2.03 -1.77 -10.65
CA SER A 110 -1.90 -3.23 -10.64
C SER A 110 -2.20 -3.78 -9.25
N PRO A 111 -2.84 -4.96 -9.17
CA PRO A 111 -2.94 -5.70 -7.93
C PRO A 111 -1.55 -5.98 -7.35
N ASN A 112 -1.42 -5.91 -6.04
CA ASN A 112 -0.19 -6.28 -5.35
C ASN A 112 0.04 -7.80 -5.45
N VAL A 113 1.27 -8.21 -5.78
CA VAL A 113 1.67 -9.63 -5.83
C VAL A 113 2.67 -9.90 -4.70
N PRO A 114 2.35 -10.79 -3.75
CA PRO A 114 3.29 -11.25 -2.73
C PRO A 114 4.43 -12.09 -3.32
N GLY A 115 5.58 -12.03 -2.65
CA GLY A 115 6.74 -12.88 -2.91
C GLY A 115 7.59 -12.48 -4.12
N ALA A 116 8.61 -13.29 -4.38
CA ALA A 116 9.51 -13.09 -5.52
C ALA A 116 8.76 -13.37 -6.81
N ARG A 117 8.92 -12.50 -7.81
CA ARG A 117 8.36 -12.72 -9.14
C ARG A 117 9.37 -13.37 -10.06
N PRO A 118 9.07 -14.57 -10.57
CA PRO A 118 9.76 -15.07 -11.74
C PRO A 118 9.53 -14.11 -12.92
N PRO A 119 10.54 -13.89 -13.79
CA PRO A 119 10.33 -13.15 -15.02
C PRO A 119 9.30 -13.87 -15.89
N LEU A 120 8.32 -13.11 -16.39
CA LEU A 120 7.29 -13.65 -17.27
C LEU A 120 7.90 -14.09 -18.60
N PRO A 121 7.44 -15.22 -19.18
CA PRO A 121 7.89 -15.62 -20.51
C PRO A 121 7.45 -14.61 -21.57
N PRO A 122 8.17 -14.51 -22.71
CA PRO A 122 7.74 -13.68 -23.83
C PRO A 122 6.31 -14.03 -24.26
N ALA A 123 5.52 -12.99 -24.55
CA ALA A 123 4.15 -13.19 -24.99
C ALA A 123 4.12 -13.89 -26.37
N PRO A 124 3.19 -14.83 -26.60
CA PRO A 124 2.99 -15.44 -27.91
C PRO A 124 2.69 -14.39 -29.00
N PRO A 125 3.05 -14.65 -30.27
CA PRO A 125 2.69 -13.77 -31.38
C PRO A 125 1.18 -13.50 -31.42
N GLY A 126 0.79 -12.23 -31.55
CA GLY A 126 -0.62 -11.80 -31.57
C GLY A 126 -1.29 -11.69 -30.20
N ALA A 127 -0.60 -12.02 -29.10
CA ALA A 127 -1.13 -11.76 -27.76
C ALA A 127 -1.18 -10.25 -27.47
N ARG A 128 -2.24 -9.83 -26.75
CA ARG A 128 -2.33 -8.45 -26.25
C ARG A 128 -1.28 -8.30 -25.16
N THR A 129 -0.23 -7.52 -25.41
CA THR A 129 0.78 -7.18 -24.41
C THR A 129 0.40 -5.88 -23.71
N VAL A 130 0.65 -5.82 -22.41
CA VAL A 130 0.64 -4.56 -21.66
C VAL A 130 2.08 -4.29 -21.23
N PRO A 131 2.62 -3.08 -21.48
CA PRO A 131 3.97 -2.75 -21.04
C PRO A 131 4.11 -2.96 -19.53
N LEU A 132 5.10 -3.75 -19.13
CA LEU A 132 5.50 -3.94 -17.72
C LEU A 132 6.37 -2.76 -17.21
N ALA A 133 6.48 -1.68 -17.99
CA ALA A 133 7.22 -0.47 -17.66
C ALA A 133 6.74 0.12 -16.31
N PRO A 134 7.56 0.95 -15.64
CA PRO A 134 7.27 1.42 -14.29
C PRO A 134 5.83 1.93 -14.19
N GLN A 135 5.04 1.26 -13.37
CA GLN A 135 3.67 1.69 -13.15
C GLN A 135 3.67 3.04 -12.45
N PRO A 136 2.65 3.88 -12.71
CA PRO A 136 2.42 5.08 -11.91
C PRO A 136 2.42 4.67 -10.44
N SER A 137 3.29 5.28 -9.64
CA SER A 137 3.16 5.19 -8.19
C SER A 137 1.84 5.87 -7.77
N PRO A 138 1.27 5.52 -6.61
CA PRO A 138 0.26 6.37 -5.99
C PRO A 138 0.77 7.83 -6.01
N PRO A 139 -0.11 8.81 -6.29
CA PRO A 139 0.32 10.20 -6.25
C PRO A 139 0.94 10.47 -4.87
N ASP A 140 2.19 10.89 -4.87
CA ASP A 140 2.82 11.40 -3.67
C ASP A 140 2.01 12.64 -3.27
N PHE A 141 1.33 12.59 -2.13
CA PHE A 141 0.71 13.77 -1.53
C PHE A 141 1.76 14.71 -0.92
N THR A 142 3.03 14.54 -1.30
CA THR A 142 4.03 15.60 -1.21
C THR A 142 3.54 16.74 -2.10
N PRO A 143 3.30 17.95 -1.58
CA PRO A 143 3.00 19.10 -2.43
C PRO A 143 4.17 19.28 -3.39
N GLY A 144 4.02 18.77 -4.60
CA GLY A 144 5.01 18.90 -5.65
C GLY A 144 5.14 20.38 -5.94
N ILE A 145 6.23 20.99 -5.47
CA ILE A 145 6.68 22.25 -6.02
C ILE A 145 7.03 21.92 -7.46
N ALA A 146 6.10 22.17 -8.37
CA ALA A 146 6.40 22.17 -9.79
C ALA A 146 7.62 23.07 -9.98
N PRO A 147 8.66 22.64 -10.74
CA PRO A 147 9.77 23.51 -11.04
C PRO A 147 9.19 24.82 -11.60
N LEU A 148 9.58 25.94 -10.98
CA LEU A 148 9.07 27.26 -11.34
C LEU A 148 9.21 27.43 -12.86
N PRO A 149 8.15 27.88 -13.56
CA PRO A 149 8.29 28.21 -14.97
C PRO A 149 9.44 29.22 -15.13
N PRO A 150 10.20 29.16 -16.23
CA PRO A 150 11.23 30.17 -16.50
C PRO A 150 10.63 31.56 -16.34
N ALA A 151 11.33 32.45 -15.62
CA ALA A 151 10.87 33.81 -15.44
C ALA A 151 10.56 34.42 -16.82
N LEU A 152 9.33 34.88 -16.99
CA LEU A 152 8.95 35.64 -18.18
C LEU A 152 9.80 36.90 -18.19
N THR A 153 10.78 36.98 -19.11
CA THR A 153 11.53 38.20 -19.41
C THR A 153 10.63 39.15 -20.19
N GLY A 154 9.56 39.61 -19.54
CA GLY A 154 8.67 40.64 -20.05
C GLY A 154 9.13 42.04 -19.60
N PRO A 155 8.73 43.10 -20.32
CA PRO A 155 8.92 44.46 -19.85
C PRO A 155 8.27 44.64 -18.46
N PRO A 156 8.79 45.56 -17.61
CA PRO A 156 8.26 45.77 -16.27
C PRO A 156 6.74 46.02 -16.34
N PRO A 157 5.94 45.41 -15.46
CA PRO A 157 4.51 45.65 -15.43
C PRO A 157 4.23 47.14 -15.22
N PRO A 158 3.16 47.68 -15.83
CA PRO A 158 2.79 49.07 -15.63
C PRO A 158 2.52 49.33 -14.14
N PRO A 159 2.79 50.56 -13.64
CA PRO A 159 2.46 50.93 -12.26
C PRO A 159 0.99 50.60 -11.95
N GLY A 160 0.77 49.84 -10.88
CA GLY A 160 -0.57 49.50 -10.43
C GLY A 160 -1.36 50.74 -10.00
N PRO A 161 -2.71 50.67 -9.96
CA PRO A 161 -3.53 51.74 -9.43
C PRO A 161 -3.11 52.04 -7.98
N GLY A 162 -2.92 53.34 -7.67
CA GLY A 162 -2.52 53.80 -6.35
C GLY A 162 -3.52 53.42 -5.25
N PRO A 163 -3.12 53.49 -3.97
CA PRO A 163 -3.97 53.09 -2.86
C PRO A 163 -5.30 53.81 -2.88
N MET A 164 -6.38 53.04 -2.74
CA MET A 164 -7.72 53.58 -2.57
C MET A 164 -7.77 54.40 -1.26
N PRO A 165 -8.40 55.60 -1.27
CA PRO A 165 -8.60 56.36 -0.05
C PRO A 165 -9.32 55.52 1.00
N ALA A 166 -8.85 55.57 2.25
CA ALA A 166 -9.56 54.94 3.35
C ALA A 166 -10.97 55.55 3.50
N PRO A 167 -11.98 54.76 3.91
CA PRO A 167 -13.29 55.28 4.29
C PRO A 167 -13.15 56.36 5.38
N ALA A 168 -13.93 57.43 5.26
CA ALA A 168 -13.86 58.57 6.18
C ALA A 168 -14.11 58.14 7.64
N GLY A 169 -13.19 58.49 8.54
CA GLY A 169 -13.36 58.33 9.99
C GLY A 169 -12.78 57.05 10.60
N GLN A 170 -11.92 56.30 9.90
CA GLN A 170 -11.18 55.17 10.49
C GLN A 170 -9.66 55.41 10.43
N PRO A 171 -8.93 55.30 11.55
CA PRO A 171 -7.47 55.25 11.54
C PRO A 171 -6.99 53.98 10.83
N LEU A 172 -5.91 54.07 10.04
CA LEU A 172 -5.25 52.90 9.48
C LEU A 172 -4.73 52.01 10.62
N LEU A 173 -5.09 50.73 10.60
CA LEU A 173 -4.58 49.73 11.54
C LEU A 173 -3.03 49.70 11.46
N PRO A 174 -2.29 49.86 12.58
CA PRO A 174 -0.84 49.73 12.60
C PRO A 174 -0.47 48.26 12.36
N GLY A 175 -0.17 47.88 11.12
CA GLY A 175 0.06 46.47 10.83
C GLY A 175 0.48 46.09 9.42
N ASN A 176 0.88 47.02 8.55
CA ASN A 176 1.60 46.61 7.34
C ASN A 176 2.82 47.52 7.12
N PRO A 177 4.05 47.05 7.41
CA PRO A 177 5.25 47.80 7.07
C PRO A 177 5.35 47.99 5.55
N PRO A 178 5.96 49.09 5.09
CA PRO A 178 5.96 49.49 3.69
C PRO A 178 6.78 48.48 2.86
N PHE A 179 6.29 48.22 1.64
CA PHE A 179 7.00 47.50 0.59
C PHE A 179 8.50 47.84 0.60
N LEU A 180 9.35 46.82 0.78
CA LEU A 180 10.77 46.96 0.50
C LEU A 180 10.92 47.27 -1.01
N PRO A 181 11.62 48.35 -1.39
CA PRO A 181 11.91 48.61 -2.79
C PRO A 181 12.83 47.53 -3.37
N PRO A 182 12.83 47.32 -4.71
CA PRO A 182 13.65 46.30 -5.34
C PRO A 182 15.15 46.58 -5.07
N ASN A 183 15.91 45.52 -4.74
CA ASN A 183 17.35 45.47 -4.37
C ASN A 183 17.70 45.31 -2.87
N SER A 184 16.75 44.92 -2.00
CA SER A 184 17.06 44.69 -0.57
C SER A 184 17.55 43.27 -0.20
N GLN A 185 17.96 42.43 -1.17
CA GLN A 185 18.66 41.17 -0.89
C GLN A 185 20.04 41.21 -1.55
N GLY A 186 21.01 41.73 -0.82
CA GLY A 186 22.43 41.47 -1.06
C GLY A 186 22.86 40.17 -0.39
#